data_AF-A0A2D6JSG7-F1
#
_entry.id   AF-A0A2D6JSG7-F1
#
_cell.length_a   1.000
_cell.length_b   1.000
_cell.length_c   1.000
_cell.angle_alpha   90.00
_cell.angle_beta   90.00
_cell.angle_gamma   90.00
#
_symmetry.space_group_name_H-M   'P 1'
#
loop_
_entity.id
_entity.type
_entity.pdbx_description
1 polymer ?
#
loop_
_entity_poly.entity_id
_entity_poly.type
_entity_poly.pdbx_seq_one_letter_code
_entity_poly.pdbx_strand_id
1 'polypeptide(L)'
;MKKNILSAAFALFVIVVIAAAPSFAATPLVNAQWVRDNLAKHDVVFLDVRGSVGAFRAGHIPGAALTSYGRDNWRLKRDGVPGMLKGAINLPGRWTTVDDGGTFRSTETLRRLYAAAGAPTDGPAITFCNTGHWASLGWFVNSELLGNKKTRMYDGSLADWSRDAANPMEQKFKLQ
;
A
#
# COMPACT_ATOMS: atom_id res chain seq x y z
N MET A 1 54.63 42.51 29.94
CA MET A 1 54.01 41.97 31.19
C MET A 1 52.80 41.14 30.80
N LYS A 2 52.88 39.81 31.01
CA LYS A 2 51.79 38.85 30.78
C LYS A 2 50.73 39.02 31.88
N LYS A 3 49.45 39.09 31.52
CA LYS A 3 48.35 38.77 32.45
C LYS A 3 47.41 37.78 31.78
N ASN A 4 47.41 36.59 32.37
CA ASN A 4 46.57 35.45 32.06
C ASN A 4 45.12 35.77 32.46
N ILE A 5 44.16 35.50 31.57
CA ILE A 5 42.77 35.24 31.96
C ILE A 5 42.32 33.99 31.18
N LEU A 6 42.89 32.84 31.57
CA LEU A 6 42.14 31.59 31.53
C LEU A 6 41.35 31.56 32.84
N SER A 7 40.01 31.59 32.77
CA SER A 7 39.08 30.88 33.67
C SER A 7 37.65 31.24 33.32
N ALA A 8 36.77 30.25 33.36
CA ALA A 8 35.31 30.32 33.21
C ALA A 8 34.73 30.40 31.77
N ALA A 9 35.09 29.43 30.94
CA ALA A 9 34.18 28.96 29.87
C ALA A 9 33.96 27.44 29.98
N PHE A 10 33.96 26.92 31.21
CA PHE A 10 33.77 25.51 31.54
C PHE A 10 32.54 25.35 32.42
N ALA A 11 31.36 25.78 31.94
CA ALA A 11 30.07 25.45 32.55
C ALA A 11 28.91 25.82 31.61
N LEU A 12 28.85 25.23 30.43
CA LEU A 12 27.55 25.04 29.77
C LEU A 12 27.56 23.78 28.91
N PHE A 13 27.93 22.66 29.54
CA PHE A 13 27.57 21.33 29.06
C PHE A 13 26.10 21.10 29.44
N VAL A 14 25.18 21.82 28.80
CA VAL A 14 23.77 21.44 28.84
C VAL A 14 23.65 20.27 27.88
N ILE A 15 23.88 19.07 28.43
CA ILE A 15 23.42 17.83 27.81
C ILE A 15 21.90 17.92 27.81
N VAL A 16 21.32 18.37 26.70
CA VAL A 16 19.93 18.02 26.42
C VAL A 16 19.96 16.54 26.07
N VAL A 17 19.88 15.68 27.10
CA VAL A 17 19.42 14.31 26.89
C VAL A 17 17.96 14.46 26.50
N ILE A 18 17.69 14.64 25.21
CA ILE A 18 16.38 14.31 24.67
C ILE A 18 16.25 12.83 24.98
N ALA A 19 15.45 12.50 25.99
CA ALA A 19 14.98 11.15 26.18
C ALA A 19 14.22 10.80 24.90
N ALA A 20 14.91 10.18 23.95
CA ALA A 20 14.26 9.37 22.96
C ALA A 20 13.61 8.24 23.76
N ALA A 21 12.37 8.49 24.23
CA ALA A 21 11.49 7.39 24.55
C ALA A 21 11.61 6.45 23.35
N PRO A 22 11.93 5.16 23.54
CA PRO A 22 11.87 4.24 22.44
C PRO A 22 10.45 4.40 21.90
N SER A 23 10.34 4.99 20.71
CA SER A 23 9.17 4.74 19.90
C SER A 23 9.20 3.23 19.80
N PHE A 24 8.29 2.55 20.51
CA PHE A 24 7.89 1.23 20.08
C PHE A 24 7.38 1.50 18.68
N ALA A 25 8.28 1.39 17.70
CA ALA A 25 7.89 1.21 16.34
C ALA A 25 6.94 0.04 16.46
N ALA A 26 5.65 0.27 16.23
CA ALA A 26 4.73 -0.82 16.02
C ALA A 26 5.50 -1.76 15.09
N THR A 27 5.65 -3.02 15.48
CA THR A 27 6.19 -4.03 14.59
C THR A 27 4.96 -4.53 13.83
N PRO A 28 4.51 -3.85 12.75
CA PRO A 28 3.27 -4.21 12.07
C PRO A 28 3.34 -5.62 11.46
N LEU A 29 4.55 -6.17 11.39
CA LEU A 29 4.83 -7.50 10.89
C LEU A 29 4.86 -8.49 12.05
N VAL A 30 3.97 -9.47 11.99
CA VAL A 30 3.95 -10.64 12.86
C VAL A 30 4.37 -11.86 12.06
N ASN A 31 5.02 -12.82 12.71
CA ASN A 31 5.41 -14.09 12.07
C ASN A 31 4.40 -15.20 12.39
N ALA A 32 4.59 -16.38 11.80
CA ALA A 32 3.70 -17.52 12.02
C ALA A 32 3.65 -17.99 13.48
N GLN A 33 4.73 -17.83 14.24
CA GLN A 33 4.76 -18.17 15.67
C GLN A 33 3.85 -17.24 16.46
N TRP A 34 3.96 -15.94 16.23
CA TRP A 34 3.07 -14.95 16.84
C TRP A 34 1.61 -15.26 16.51
N VAL A 35 1.27 -15.57 15.25
CA VAL A 35 -0.12 -15.91 14.89
C VAL A 35 -0.63 -17.07 15.74
N ARG A 36 0.14 -18.17 15.85
CA ARG A 36 -0.22 -19.34 16.67
C ARG A 36 -0.44 -18.97 18.13
N ASP A 37 0.45 -18.16 18.70
CA ASP A 37 0.41 -17.76 20.12
C ASP A 37 -0.74 -16.79 20.45
N ASN A 38 -1.42 -16.25 19.43
CA ASN A 38 -2.46 -15.25 19.58
C ASN A 38 -3.85 -15.70 19.06
N LEU A 39 -4.01 -16.93 18.55
CA LEU A 39 -5.27 -17.44 17.98
C LEU A 39 -6.47 -17.38 18.95
N ALA A 40 -6.23 -17.57 20.26
CA ALA A 40 -7.27 -17.66 21.27
C ALA A 40 -7.48 -16.36 22.06
N LYS A 41 -6.75 -15.29 21.72
CA LYS A 41 -6.84 -14.03 22.48
C LYS A 41 -8.06 -13.23 22.04
N HIS A 42 -8.88 -12.82 23.01
CA HIS A 42 -10.12 -12.09 22.75
C HIS A 42 -9.92 -10.67 22.18
N ASP A 43 -8.74 -10.10 22.36
CA ASP A 43 -8.34 -8.78 21.86
C ASP A 43 -7.64 -8.82 20.48
N VAL A 44 -7.51 -10.01 19.87
CA VAL A 44 -6.90 -10.18 18.55
C VAL A 44 -7.94 -10.71 17.56
N VAL A 45 -8.18 -9.94 16.49
CA VAL A 45 -9.08 -10.35 15.40
C VAL A 45 -8.27 -10.65 14.16
N PHE A 46 -8.41 -11.87 13.63
CA PHE A 46 -7.87 -12.24 12.34
C PHE A 46 -8.87 -11.87 11.26
N LEU A 47 -8.46 -11.02 10.33
CA LEU A 47 -9.32 -10.56 9.26
C LEU A 47 -8.86 -11.15 7.92
N ASP A 48 -9.71 -11.97 7.32
CA ASP A 48 -9.42 -12.60 6.04
C ASP A 48 -9.96 -11.73 4.89
N VAL A 49 -9.05 -10.98 4.28
CA VAL A 49 -9.35 -10.02 3.19
C VAL A 49 -9.34 -10.65 1.80
N ARG A 50 -9.34 -11.98 1.70
CA ARG A 50 -9.41 -12.65 0.39
C ARG A 50 -10.75 -12.36 -0.28
N GLY A 51 -10.71 -12.27 -1.62
CA GLY A 51 -11.86 -11.88 -2.41
C GLY A 51 -12.92 -12.97 -2.63
N SER A 52 -12.67 -14.24 -2.25
CA SER A 52 -13.57 -15.35 -2.56
C SER A 52 -14.01 -16.12 -1.32
N VAL A 53 -15.35 -16.24 -1.17
CA VAL A 53 -15.97 -17.09 -0.14
C VAL A 53 -15.53 -18.56 -0.30
N GLY A 54 -15.33 -18.98 -1.55
CA GLY A 54 -14.86 -20.33 -1.87
C GLY A 54 -13.49 -20.63 -1.25
N ALA A 55 -12.50 -19.73 -1.41
CA ALA A 55 -11.17 -19.92 -0.83
C ALA A 55 -11.20 -19.91 0.70
N PHE A 56 -12.06 -19.06 1.30
CA PHE A 56 -12.25 -19.06 2.74
C PHE A 56 -12.80 -20.39 3.26
N ARG A 57 -13.82 -20.93 2.59
CA ARG A 57 -14.40 -22.24 2.92
C ARG A 57 -13.43 -23.40 2.69
N ALA A 58 -12.58 -23.30 1.67
CA ALA A 58 -11.54 -24.30 1.40
C ALA A 58 -10.46 -24.34 2.50
N GLY A 59 -10.20 -23.21 3.17
CA GLY A 59 -9.31 -23.15 4.32
C GLY A 59 -9.00 -21.71 4.75
N HIS A 60 -8.88 -21.47 6.06
CA HIS A 60 -8.59 -20.17 6.68
C HIS A 60 -7.94 -20.35 8.07
N ILE A 61 -7.38 -19.26 8.62
CA ILE A 61 -6.84 -19.24 9.98
C ILE A 61 -8.01 -19.41 10.98
N PRO A 62 -7.92 -20.29 11.99
CA PRO A 62 -8.98 -20.44 13.00
C PRO A 62 -9.37 -19.11 13.65
N GLY A 63 -10.67 -18.85 13.76
CA GLY A 63 -11.19 -17.59 14.31
C GLY A 63 -11.15 -16.40 13.34
N ALA A 64 -10.64 -16.57 12.11
CA ALA A 64 -10.65 -15.50 11.13
C ALA A 64 -12.08 -15.18 10.65
N ALA A 65 -12.38 -13.89 10.54
CA ALA A 65 -13.61 -13.42 9.91
C ALA A 65 -13.38 -13.21 8.41
N LEU A 66 -14.24 -13.79 7.59
CA LEU A 66 -14.29 -13.46 6.17
C LEU A 66 -14.80 -12.03 6.02
N THR A 67 -13.99 -11.17 5.42
CA THR A 67 -14.43 -9.86 4.95
C THR A 67 -14.39 -9.78 3.44
N SER A 68 -15.42 -9.20 2.85
CA SER A 68 -15.44 -8.87 1.45
C SER A 68 -14.96 -7.44 1.24
N TYR A 69 -13.78 -7.31 0.63
CA TYR A 69 -13.19 -6.02 0.28
C TYR A 69 -14.13 -5.09 -0.53
N GLY A 70 -15.10 -5.65 -1.27
CA GLY A 70 -16.09 -4.88 -2.03
C GLY A 70 -17.42 -4.66 -1.30
N ARG A 71 -17.93 -5.66 -0.57
CA ARG A 71 -19.26 -5.56 0.09
C ARG A 71 -19.21 -4.86 1.44
N ASP A 72 -18.09 -4.96 2.14
CA ASP A 72 -17.99 -4.48 3.52
C ASP A 72 -17.57 -3.00 3.57
N ASN A 73 -17.72 -2.26 2.45
CA ASN A 73 -17.41 -0.84 2.30
C ASN A 73 -15.94 -0.45 2.55
N TRP A 74 -15.00 -1.40 2.36
CA TRP A 74 -13.55 -1.11 2.37
C TRP A 74 -13.11 -0.25 1.17
N ARG A 75 -13.95 -0.18 0.12
CA ARG A 75 -13.83 0.79 -0.97
C ARG A 75 -14.81 1.93 -0.78
N LEU A 76 -14.29 3.16 -0.86
CA LEU A 76 -15.12 4.36 -0.92
C LEU A 76 -15.77 4.47 -2.30
N LYS A 77 -17.08 4.69 -2.32
CA LYS A 77 -17.83 5.13 -3.51
C LYS A 77 -18.16 6.60 -3.33
N ARG A 78 -17.92 7.43 -4.35
CA ARG A 78 -18.45 8.80 -4.40
C ARG A 78 -19.43 8.90 -5.55
N ASP A 79 -20.67 9.26 -5.26
CA ASP A 79 -21.74 9.43 -6.27
C ASP A 79 -21.94 8.18 -7.15
N GLY A 80 -21.84 7.00 -6.54
CA GLY A 80 -21.95 5.73 -7.25
C GLY A 80 -20.71 5.35 -8.09
N VAL A 81 -19.67 6.18 -8.11
CA VAL A 81 -18.39 5.93 -8.79
C VAL A 81 -17.42 5.24 -7.83
N PRO A 82 -17.18 3.93 -7.98
CA PRO A 82 -16.10 3.28 -7.24
C PRO A 82 -14.77 3.60 -7.92
N GLY A 83 -13.75 3.90 -7.13
CA GLY A 83 -12.42 3.41 -7.50
C GLY A 83 -11.72 4.05 -8.72
N MET A 84 -12.28 5.10 -9.36
CA MET A 84 -11.77 5.60 -10.65
C MET A 84 -11.45 7.10 -10.65
N LEU A 85 -10.16 7.43 -10.74
CA LEU A 85 -9.70 8.78 -11.03
C LEU A 85 -9.88 9.11 -12.52
N LYS A 86 -10.18 10.38 -12.81
CA LYS A 86 -10.33 10.87 -14.18
C LYS A 86 -9.05 10.72 -14.98
N GLY A 87 -9.15 10.17 -16.19
CA GLY A 87 -8.01 9.97 -17.11
C GLY A 87 -7.08 8.82 -16.76
N ALA A 88 -7.34 8.07 -15.69
CA ALA A 88 -6.50 6.94 -15.31
C ALA A 88 -6.67 5.74 -16.24
N ILE A 89 -5.56 5.03 -16.46
CA ILE A 89 -5.51 3.77 -17.20
C ILE A 89 -5.74 2.62 -16.22
N ASN A 90 -6.64 1.70 -16.55
CA ASN A 90 -6.89 0.51 -15.75
C ASN A 90 -6.03 -0.66 -16.26
N LEU A 91 -4.97 -0.98 -15.51
CA LEU A 91 -4.20 -2.21 -15.68
C LEU A 91 -4.50 -3.13 -14.48
N PRO A 92 -5.34 -4.18 -14.65
CA PRO A 92 -5.69 -5.06 -13.54
C PRO A 92 -4.46 -5.78 -12.96
N GLY A 93 -4.23 -5.68 -11.65
CA GLY A 93 -3.08 -6.33 -10.99
C GLY A 93 -2.96 -7.82 -11.29
N ARG A 94 -4.10 -8.54 -11.37
CA ARG A 94 -4.16 -9.97 -11.75
C ARG A 94 -3.57 -10.29 -13.13
N TRP A 95 -3.42 -9.31 -14.00
CA TRP A 95 -2.76 -9.51 -15.29
C TRP A 95 -1.25 -9.63 -15.12
N THR A 96 -0.67 -9.00 -14.10
CA THR A 96 0.79 -8.98 -13.91
C THR A 96 1.35 -10.25 -13.27
N THR A 97 0.48 -11.07 -12.68
CA THR A 97 0.87 -12.29 -11.96
C THR A 97 0.14 -13.53 -12.48
N VAL A 98 0.66 -14.69 -12.10
CA VAL A 98 0.06 -16.03 -12.21
C VAL A 98 0.00 -16.66 -10.83
N ASP A 99 -0.57 -17.87 -10.73
CA ASP A 99 -0.64 -18.65 -9.49
C ASP A 99 -1.22 -17.85 -8.32
N ASP A 100 -2.37 -17.21 -8.60
CA ASP A 100 -3.08 -16.34 -7.66
C ASP A 100 -2.25 -15.20 -7.05
N GLY A 101 -1.23 -14.71 -7.76
CA GLY A 101 -0.34 -13.66 -7.27
C GLY A 101 1.02 -14.16 -6.80
N GLY A 102 1.25 -15.48 -6.78
CA GLY A 102 2.47 -16.09 -6.29
C GLY A 102 3.69 -15.89 -7.19
N THR A 103 3.51 -15.60 -8.48
CA THR A 103 4.62 -15.40 -9.42
C THR A 103 4.31 -14.31 -10.44
N PHE A 104 5.30 -13.46 -10.74
CA PHE A 104 5.19 -12.46 -11.82
C PHE A 104 5.23 -13.14 -13.19
N ARG A 105 4.47 -12.60 -14.16
CA ARG A 105 4.64 -12.99 -15.56
C ARG A 105 6.02 -12.56 -16.07
N SER A 106 6.47 -13.18 -17.17
CA SER A 106 7.70 -12.77 -17.84
C SER A 106 7.65 -11.30 -18.25
N THR A 107 8.80 -10.64 -18.24
CA THR A 107 8.94 -9.22 -18.65
C THR A 107 8.37 -8.97 -20.05
N GLU A 108 8.56 -9.89 -20.98
CA GLU A 108 7.98 -9.84 -22.32
C GLU A 108 6.44 -9.81 -22.29
N THR A 109 5.82 -10.70 -21.50
CA THR A 109 4.36 -10.73 -21.35
C THR A 109 3.85 -9.45 -20.69
N LEU A 110 4.58 -8.96 -19.67
CA LEU A 110 4.26 -7.72 -18.98
C LEU A 110 4.29 -6.52 -19.93
N ARG A 111 5.29 -6.40 -20.81
CA ARG A 111 5.34 -5.32 -21.83
C ARG A 111 4.13 -5.35 -22.75
N ARG A 112 3.72 -6.54 -23.21
CA ARG A 112 2.53 -6.70 -24.06
C ARG A 112 1.24 -6.29 -23.33
N LEU A 113 1.11 -6.66 -22.06
CA LEU A 113 -0.04 -6.29 -21.24
C LEU A 113 -0.11 -4.77 -20.98
N TYR A 114 1.03 -4.14 -20.70
CA TYR A 114 1.11 -2.68 -20.56
C TYR A 114 0.72 -1.98 -21.86
N ALA A 115 1.26 -2.43 -23.01
CA ALA A 115 0.91 -1.89 -24.31
C ALA A 115 -0.59 -2.06 -24.62
N ALA A 116 -1.18 -3.23 -24.33
CA ALA A 116 -2.60 -3.49 -24.53
C ALA A 116 -3.50 -2.62 -23.66
N ALA A 117 -3.05 -2.26 -22.44
CA ALA A 117 -3.75 -1.32 -21.57
C ALA A 117 -3.50 0.16 -21.95
N GLY A 118 -2.55 0.44 -22.85
CA GLY A 118 -2.07 1.79 -23.15
C GLY A 118 -1.17 2.38 -22.04
N ALA A 119 -0.70 1.56 -21.11
CA ALA A 119 0.14 1.98 -19.99
C ALA A 119 1.60 2.17 -20.42
N PRO A 120 2.27 3.27 -20.02
CA PRO A 120 3.65 3.52 -20.38
C PRO A 120 4.62 2.59 -19.64
N THR A 121 5.61 2.07 -20.37
CA THR A 121 6.75 1.31 -19.82
C THR A 121 8.06 2.11 -19.81
N ASP A 122 7.99 3.40 -20.16
CA ASP A 122 9.00 4.44 -19.95
C ASP A 122 8.29 5.79 -19.78
N GLY A 123 8.94 6.76 -19.15
CA GLY A 123 8.38 8.07 -18.87
C GLY A 123 7.61 8.15 -17.56
N PRO A 124 7.15 9.36 -17.17
CA PRO A 124 6.45 9.59 -15.92
C PRO A 124 5.19 8.71 -15.81
N ALA A 125 5.07 7.96 -14.73
CA ALA A 125 3.90 7.16 -14.42
C ALA A 125 3.63 7.21 -12.91
N ILE A 126 2.36 7.15 -12.52
CA ILE A 126 1.95 7.07 -11.11
C ILE A 126 1.04 5.87 -10.95
N THR A 127 1.41 4.92 -10.09
CA THR A 127 0.54 3.81 -9.71
C THR A 127 -0.23 4.17 -8.45
N PHE A 128 -1.50 3.77 -8.40
CA PHE A 128 -2.38 3.93 -7.25
C PHE A 128 -3.44 2.82 -7.28
N CYS A 129 -4.14 2.62 -6.16
CA CYS A 129 -5.31 1.75 -6.11
C CYS A 129 -6.39 2.35 -5.20
N ASN A 130 -6.81 1.64 -4.16
CA ASN A 130 -7.70 2.17 -3.13
C ASN A 130 -6.91 2.64 -1.90
N THR A 131 -6.00 1.80 -1.40
CA THR A 131 -5.21 2.00 -0.17
C THR A 131 -3.75 1.59 -0.35
N GLY A 132 -3.16 1.85 -1.52
CA GLY A 132 -1.73 1.65 -1.80
C GLY A 132 -1.23 0.21 -2.03
N HIS A 133 -1.88 -0.83 -1.50
CA HIS A 133 -1.29 -2.18 -1.51
C HIS A 133 -1.17 -2.81 -2.90
N TRP A 134 -2.18 -2.70 -3.76
CA TRP A 134 -2.04 -3.11 -5.18
C TRP A 134 -1.20 -2.13 -6.00
N ALA A 135 -1.09 -0.88 -5.55
CA ALA A 135 -0.27 0.12 -6.23
C ALA A 135 1.22 -0.20 -6.13
N SER A 136 1.67 -0.79 -5.01
CA SER A 136 3.05 -1.23 -4.83
C SER A 136 3.41 -2.35 -5.79
N LEU A 137 2.50 -3.30 -6.05
CA LEU A 137 2.68 -4.33 -7.07
C LEU A 137 2.86 -3.72 -8.46
N GLY A 138 1.97 -2.80 -8.85
CA GLY A 138 2.07 -2.10 -10.13
C GLY A 138 3.35 -1.27 -10.25
N TRP A 139 3.75 -0.59 -9.17
CA TRP A 139 4.99 0.18 -9.12
C TRP A 139 6.21 -0.73 -9.30
N PHE A 140 6.27 -1.83 -8.57
CA PHE A 140 7.37 -2.79 -8.65
C PHE A 140 7.49 -3.38 -10.06
N VAL A 141 6.36 -3.78 -10.66
CA VAL A 141 6.34 -4.28 -12.03
C VAL A 141 6.88 -3.23 -13.01
N ASN A 142 6.37 -2.00 -13.00
CA ASN A 142 6.77 -0.98 -13.97
C ASN A 142 8.21 -0.50 -13.74
N SER A 143 8.58 -0.21 -12.48
CA SER A 143 9.88 0.35 -12.11
C SER A 143 10.98 -0.71 -12.12
N GLU A 144 10.75 -1.85 -11.48
CA GLU A 144 11.80 -2.85 -11.22
C GLU A 144 11.88 -3.90 -12.31
N LEU A 145 10.75 -4.43 -12.79
CA LEU A 145 10.76 -5.48 -13.81
C LEU A 145 10.84 -4.93 -15.24
N LEU A 146 10.14 -3.83 -15.52
CA LEU A 146 10.11 -3.23 -16.87
C LEU A 146 11.16 -2.12 -17.08
N GLY A 147 11.73 -1.62 -15.99
CA GLY A 147 12.83 -0.65 -16.00
C GLY A 147 12.40 0.82 -16.04
N ASN A 148 11.10 1.14 -15.88
CA ASN A 148 10.63 2.52 -15.88
C ASN A 148 10.93 3.22 -14.55
N LYS A 149 12.15 3.70 -14.38
CA LYS A 149 12.61 4.39 -13.15
C LYS A 149 11.94 5.75 -12.89
N LYS A 150 11.10 6.23 -13.82
CA LYS A 150 10.28 7.43 -13.62
C LYS A 150 8.90 7.11 -13.04
N THR A 151 8.60 5.84 -12.77
CA THR A 151 7.37 5.42 -12.10
C THR A 151 7.43 5.79 -10.62
N ARG A 152 6.38 6.47 -10.15
CA ARG A 152 6.13 6.77 -8.74
C ARG A 152 4.89 6.04 -8.25
N MET A 153 4.74 5.90 -6.94
CA MET A 153 3.56 5.35 -6.31
C MET A 153 2.86 6.44 -5.49
N TYR A 154 1.55 6.56 -5.65
CA TYR A 154 0.70 7.33 -4.75
C TYR A 154 0.03 6.37 -3.76
N ASP A 155 0.63 6.25 -2.59
CA ASP A 155 0.27 5.29 -1.54
C ASP A 155 -1.07 5.60 -0.87
N GLY A 156 -1.38 6.88 -0.64
CA GLY A 156 -2.67 7.37 -0.16
C GLY A 156 -3.83 6.93 -1.07
N SER A 157 -3.56 6.82 -2.38
CA SER A 157 -4.50 6.26 -3.35
C SER A 157 -5.88 6.93 -3.25
N LEU A 158 -6.96 6.22 -3.60
CA LEU A 158 -8.29 6.81 -3.53
C LEU A 158 -8.80 7.10 -2.12
N ALA A 159 -8.35 6.36 -1.11
CA ALA A 159 -8.73 6.63 0.27
C ALA A 159 -8.26 8.01 0.73
N ASP A 160 -7.13 8.49 0.21
CA ASP A 160 -6.65 9.85 0.44
C ASP A 160 -7.28 10.87 -0.54
N TRP A 161 -7.26 10.58 -1.85
CA TRP A 161 -7.83 11.47 -2.87
C TRP A 161 -9.30 11.84 -2.61
N SER A 162 -10.12 10.88 -2.18
CA SER A 162 -11.55 11.08 -1.96
C SER A 162 -11.90 11.75 -0.63
N ARG A 163 -10.91 12.06 0.24
CA ARG A 163 -11.13 12.87 1.46
C ARG A 163 -11.61 14.27 1.12
N ASP A 164 -11.17 14.80 -0.03
CA ASP A 164 -11.68 16.05 -0.57
C ASP A 164 -12.80 15.76 -1.59
N ALA A 165 -14.02 16.18 -1.27
CA ALA A 165 -15.18 16.04 -2.14
C ALA A 165 -15.09 16.93 -3.40
N ALA A 166 -14.21 17.94 -3.44
CA ALA A 166 -13.97 18.76 -4.62
C ALA A 166 -13.14 18.04 -5.68
N ASN A 167 -12.36 17.02 -5.30
CA ASN A 167 -11.51 16.30 -6.25
C ASN A 167 -12.33 15.60 -7.33
N PRO A 168 -11.92 15.61 -8.61
CA PRO A 168 -12.70 14.98 -9.68
C PRO A 168 -12.63 13.44 -9.63
N MET A 169 -13.75 12.80 -9.99
CA MET A 169 -13.89 11.36 -10.22
C MET A 169 -14.51 11.14 -11.61
N GLU A 170 -14.23 10.02 -12.26
CA GLU A 170 -14.77 9.71 -13.60
C GLU A 170 -15.52 8.38 -13.63
N GLN A 171 -16.62 8.34 -14.38
CA GLN A 171 -17.36 7.13 -14.69
C GLN A 171 -17.49 6.99 -16.21
N LYS A 172 -16.74 6.04 -16.80
CA LYS A 172 -16.85 5.74 -18.24
C LYS A 172 -18.05 4.87 -18.59
N PHE A 173 -18.61 4.16 -17.61
CA PHE A 173 -19.75 3.26 -17.79
C PHE A 173 -20.78 3.50 -16.69
N LYS A 174 -21.97 3.98 -17.06
CA LYS A 174 -23.16 3.91 -16.21
C LYS A 174 -23.85 2.57 -16.48
N LEU A 175 -23.82 1.67 -15.50
CA LEU A 175 -24.76 0.55 -15.49
C LEU A 175 -26.15 1.17 -15.33
N GLN A 176 -27.01 0.97 -16.33
CA GLN A 176 -28.43 1.30 -16.25
C GLN A 176 -29.10 0.42 -15.19
#